data_AF-A0A3R6ZKU9-F1
#
_entry.id   AF-A0A3R6ZKU9-F1
#
_cell.length_a   1.000
_cell.length_b   1.000
_cell.length_c   1.000
_cell.angle_alpha   90.00
_cell.angle_beta   90.00
_cell.angle_gamma   90.00
#
_symmetry.space_group_name_H-M   'P 1'
#
loop_
_entity.id
_entity.type
_entity.pdbx_description
1 polymer ?
#
loop_
_entity_poly.entity_id
_entity_poly.type
_entity_poly.pdbx_seq_one_letter_code
_entity_poly.pdbx_strand_id
1 'polypeptide(L)' 'MSLQAGKLKFGSVSAITCFFDSTALLHINHMPLVITLIAAQGASLGALFDLADDLKEWLTPLKKVVETTEAN' A
#
# COMPACT_ATOMS: atom_id res chain seq x y z
N MET A 1 -3.95 1.33 6.78
CA MET A 1 -4.81 0.52 5.90
C MET A 1 -6.15 0.20 6.57
N SER A 2 -7.25 -0.08 5.85
CA SER A 2 -8.61 -0.05 6.42
C SER A 2 -8.74 -0.98 7.65
N LEU A 3 -8.99 -0.35 8.81
CA LEU A 3 -9.17 -1.04 10.09
C LEU A 3 -10.29 -2.09 10.03
N GLN A 4 -11.23 -1.95 9.09
CA GLN A 4 -12.34 -2.87 8.90
C GLN A 4 -11.91 -4.18 8.24
N ALA A 5 -11.02 -4.14 7.23
CA ALA A 5 -10.54 -5.37 6.58
C ALA A 5 -9.75 -6.26 7.56
N GLY A 6 -9.01 -5.65 8.50
CA GLY A 6 -8.31 -6.37 9.56
C GLY A 6 -9.24 -7.13 10.54
N LYS A 7 -10.53 -6.78 10.61
CA LYS A 7 -11.50 -7.47 11.48
C LYS A 7 -11.98 -8.82 10.93
N LEU A 8 -11.67 -9.12 9.67
CA LEU A 8 -12.07 -10.36 9.01
C LEU A 8 -11.27 -11.60 9.47
N LYS A 9 -10.29 -11.43 10.37
CA LYS A 9 -9.44 -12.50 10.93
C LYS A 9 -8.60 -13.29 9.91
N PHE A 10 -8.30 -12.68 8.75
CA PHE A 10 -7.39 -13.24 7.75
C PHE A 10 -5.90 -12.93 8.00
N GLY A 11 -5.56 -12.42 9.18
CA GLY A 11 -4.23 -11.91 9.50
C GLY A 11 -4.04 -10.44 9.11
N SER A 12 -2.79 -10.00 9.01
CA SER A 12 -2.47 -8.62 8.64
C SER A 12 -2.76 -8.37 7.17
N VAL A 13 -3.53 -7.34 6.88
CA VAL A 13 -3.82 -6.95 5.50
C VAL A 13 -2.56 -6.35 4.90
N SER A 14 -2.05 -6.94 3.81
CA SER A 14 -0.86 -6.48 3.11
C SER A 14 -1.17 -5.48 2.00
N ALA A 15 -2.24 -5.73 1.23
CA ALA A 15 -2.67 -4.91 0.11
C ALA A 15 -4.18 -4.99 -0.15
N ILE A 16 -4.76 -3.91 -0.67
CA ILE A 16 -6.15 -3.81 -1.10
C ILE A 16 -6.13 -3.28 -2.53
N THR A 17 -6.78 -3.99 -3.43
CA THR A 17 -6.94 -3.58 -4.82
C THR A 17 -8.38 -3.15 -5.07
N CYS A 18 -8.56 -1.99 -5.72
CA CYS A 18 -9.87 -1.47 -6.12
C CYS A 18 -9.87 -1.26 -7.64
N PHE A 19 -10.92 -1.71 -8.31
CA PHE A 19 -11.09 -1.50 -9.75
C PHE A 19 -12.26 -0.57 -10.00
N PHE A 20 -12.03 0.41 -10.88
CA PHE A 20 -13.00 1.35 -11.41
C PHE A 20 -13.05 1.23 -12.94
N ASP A 21 -13.92 2.02 -13.56
CA ASP A 21 -14.19 1.96 -15.01
C ASP A 21 -12.94 2.20 -15.87
N SER A 22 -12.04 3.10 -15.46
CA SER A 22 -10.83 3.44 -16.21
C SER A 22 -9.54 3.29 -15.40
N THR A 23 -9.64 2.93 -14.13
CA THR A 23 -8.54 3.01 -13.17
C THR A 23 -8.52 1.80 -12.24
N ALA A 24 -7.34 1.31 -11.93
CA ALA A 24 -7.09 0.38 -10.83
C ALA A 24 -6.25 1.09 -9.75
N LEU A 25 -6.63 0.89 -8.49
CA LEU A 25 -5.88 1.33 -7.33
C LEU A 25 -5.29 0.12 -6.61
N LEU A 26 -4.04 0.23 -6.20
CA LEU A 26 -3.39 -0.72 -5.30
C LEU A 26 -2.92 0.04 -4.06
N HIS A 27 -3.58 -0.18 -2.94
CA HIS A 27 -3.18 0.33 -1.63
C HIS A 27 -2.33 -0.72 -0.92
N ILE A 28 -1.11 -0.35 -0.55
CA ILE A 28 -0.16 -1.23 0.13
C ILE A 28 0.02 -0.77 1.57
N ASN A 29 -0.02 -1.72 2.48
CA ASN A 29 0.24 -1.50 3.89
C ASN A 29 1.75 -1.36 4.15
N HIS A 30 2.22 -0.17 4.51
CA HIS A 30 3.61 0.08 4.86
C HIS A 30 3.72 0.96 6.12
N MET A 31 2.96 0.61 7.16
CA MET A 31 2.75 1.44 8.36
C MET A 31 4.05 2.06 8.92
N PRO A 32 4.01 3.33 9.37
CA PRO A 32 2.85 4.22 9.39
C PRO A 32 2.44 4.77 8.00
N LEU A 33 3.22 4.50 6.96
CA LEU A 33 2.92 4.92 5.59
C LEU A 33 1.87 4.01 4.93
N VAL A 34 1.17 4.59 3.94
CA VAL A 34 0.34 3.84 3.00
C VAL A 34 0.78 4.25 1.61
N ILE A 35 1.21 3.27 0.79
CA ILE A 35 1.58 3.50 -0.60
C ILE A 35 0.35 3.26 -1.46
N THR A 36 0.01 4.18 -2.35
CA THR A 36 -1.11 4.03 -3.29
C THR A 36 -0.59 4.15 -4.71
N LEU A 37 -0.73 3.08 -5.48
CA LEU A 37 -0.45 3.08 -6.91
C LEU A 37 -1.77 3.27 -7.67
N ILE A 38 -1.74 4.16 -8.67
CA ILE A 38 -2.86 4.47 -9.55
C ILE A 38 -2.45 4.09 -10.96
N ALA A 39 -3.21 3.20 -11.59
CA ALA A 39 -2.90 2.74 -12.94
C ALA A 39 -4.17 2.71 -13.79
N ALA A 40 -4.01 2.76 -15.12
CA ALA A 40 -5.13 2.56 -16.04
C ALA A 40 -5.74 1.16 -15.87
N GLN A 41 -7.04 1.03 -16.15
CA GLN A 41 -7.69 -0.27 -16.20
C GLN A 41 -6.98 -1.17 -17.22
N GLY A 42 -6.68 -2.41 -16.83
CA GLY A 42 -5.92 -3.36 -17.65
C GLY A 42 -4.41 -3.35 -17.40
N ALA A 43 -3.88 -2.45 -16.56
CA ALA A 43 -2.50 -2.52 -16.10
C ALA A 43 -2.22 -3.84 -15.35
N SER A 44 -1.01 -4.38 -15.50
CA SER A 44 -0.60 -5.62 -14.84
C SER A 44 -0.48 -5.41 -13.34
N LEU A 45 -1.40 -6.01 -12.57
CA LEU A 45 -1.33 -5.98 -11.11
C LEU A 45 -0.05 -6.62 -10.58
N GLY A 46 0.44 -7.70 -11.22
CA GLY A 46 1.68 -8.35 -10.84
C GLY A 46 2.85 -7.37 -10.88
N ALA A 47 2.98 -6.62 -11.99
CA ALA A 47 4.03 -5.59 -12.11
C ALA A 47 3.87 -4.45 -11.09
N LEU A 48 2.64 -4.11 -10.71
CA LEU A 48 2.40 -3.13 -9.64
C LEU A 48 2.80 -3.67 -8.26
N PHE A 49 2.63 -4.97 -8.00
CA PHE A 49 3.11 -5.61 -6.78
C PHE A 49 4.64 -5.69 -6.74
N ASP A 50 5.29 -6.04 -7.84
CA ASP A 50 6.75 -6.06 -7.94
C ASP A 50 7.33 -4.66 -7.66
N LEU A 51 6.76 -3.63 -8.32
CA LEU A 51 7.12 -2.24 -8.06
C LEU A 51 6.85 -1.82 -6.61
N ALA A 52 5.78 -2.31 -6.00
CA ALA A 52 5.44 -1.99 -4.62
C ALA A 52 6.51 -2.46 -3.63
N ASP A 53 7.16 -3.59 -3.90
CA ASP A 53 8.22 -4.11 -3.04
C ASP A 53 9.48 -3.24 -3.13
N ASP A 54 9.88 -2.84 -4.33
CA ASP A 54 10.98 -1.87 -4.53
C ASP A 54 10.69 -0.53 -3.84
N LEU A 55 9.46 -0.03 -3.94
CA LEU A 55 9.04 1.23 -3.32
C LEU A 55 9.07 1.17 -1.79
N LYS A 56 8.73 0.04 -1.17
CA LYS A 56 8.84 -0.10 0.30
C LYS A 56 10.28 0.07 0.76
N GLU A 57 11.23 -0.51 0.04
CA GLU A 57 12.64 -0.37 0.36
C GLU A 57 13.10 1.08 0.21
N TRP A 58 12.77 1.72 -0.92
CA TRP A 58 13.16 3.11 -1.19
C TRP A 58 12.53 4.11 -0.23
N LEU A 59 11.32 3.83 0.28
CA LEU A 59 10.60 4.69 1.21
C LEU A 59 10.91 4.40 2.68
N THR A 60 11.75 3.40 2.99
CA THR A 60 12.18 3.10 4.37
C THR A 60 12.78 4.32 5.11
N PRO A 61 13.61 5.18 4.49
CA PRO A 61 14.07 6.41 5.14
C PRO A 61 12.93 7.36 5.53
N LEU A 62 11.95 7.54 4.65
CA LEU A 62 10.77 8.38 4.91
C LEU A 62 9.94 7.82 6.06
N LYS A 63 9.78 6.49 6.09
CA LYS A 63 9.07 5.80 7.16
C LYS A 63 9.67 6.11 8.54
N LYS A 64 11.00 6.05 8.68
CA LYS A 64 11.71 6.37 9.93
C LYS A 64 11.46 7.81 10.40
N VAL A 65 11.41 8.76 9.47
CA VAL A 65 11.13 10.17 9.79
C VAL A 65 9.72 10.32 10.36
N VAL A 66 8.74 9.64 9.77
CA VAL A 66 7.34 9.68 10.24
C VAL A 66 7.22 9.00 11.62
N GLU A 67 7.85 7.85 11.82
CA GLU A 67 7.86 7.16 13.13
C GLU A 67 8.47 8.02 14.24
N THR A 68 9.50 8.80 13.93
CA THR A 68 10.13 9.71 14.90
C THR A 68 9.23 10.91 15.21
N THR A 69 8.41 11.35 14.26
CA THR A 69 7.49 12.48 14.44
C THR A 69 6.29 12.09 15.31
N GLU A 70 5.81 10.85 15.23
CA GLU A 70 4.72 10.37 16.11
C GLU A 70 5.15 10.09 17.56
N ALA A 71 6.46 10.01 17.84
CA ALA A 71 7.01 9.75 19.17
C ALA A 71 7.25 11.02 20.01
N ASN A 72 7.04 12.22 19.45
CA ASN A 72 7.24 13.52 20.10
C ASN A 72 5.93 14.26 20.37
#